data_AF-A0A1V6BYF9-F1
#
_entry.id   AF-A0A1V6BYF9-F1
#
_cell.length_a   1.000
_cell.length_b   1.000
_cell.length_c   1.000
_cell.angle_alpha   90.00
_cell.angle_beta   90.00
_cell.angle_gamma   90.00
#
_symmetry.space_group_name_H-M   'P 1'
#
loop_
_entity.id
_entity.type
_entity.pdbx_description
1 polymer ?
#
loop_
_entity_poly.entity_id
_entity_poly.type
_entity_poly.pdbx_seq_one_letter_code
_entity_poly.pdbx_strand_id
1 'polypeptide(L)'
;MIPEDISKYLKKTKSKVFGIARKILGLIFGSIAGIFSLLGIVTLLTLPSVPLIGGVFLTLGGIFWIITLAVLKGLSDADYSHNKELKACREIHDKIVAYLKGSKIQNELQSYRSTIKDELDNAKTVAAKIDDVAKTLKRKEWDEDIVKERLSDEEKKSSPDVYLVKSLSDQLENIKKIKETDKILRNQLTKIKLNLNSIYSKILVIDINDKTNFDRIESDIQKILDRKIMVSKFEKELDDELKI
;
A
#
# COMPACT_ATOMS: atom_id res chain seq x y z
N MET A 1 7.83 -9.14 38.16
CA MET A 1 8.94 -8.51 37.41
C MET A 1 9.67 -9.62 36.67
N ILE A 2 9.48 -9.74 35.35
CA ILE A 2 10.23 -10.73 34.55
C ILE A 2 11.64 -10.15 34.35
N PRO A 3 12.71 -10.83 34.79
CA PRO A 3 14.08 -10.35 34.64
C PRO A 3 14.38 -9.94 33.19
N GLU A 4 15.11 -8.85 33.03
CA GLU A 4 15.38 -8.22 31.73
C GLU A 4 16.10 -9.18 30.75
N ASP A 5 16.86 -10.13 31.29
CA ASP A 5 17.50 -11.22 30.55
C ASP A 5 16.49 -12.24 30.00
N ILE A 6 15.43 -12.56 30.74
CA ILE A 6 14.35 -13.46 30.28
C ILE A 6 13.54 -12.80 29.16
N SER A 7 13.32 -11.48 29.25
CA SER A 7 12.69 -10.67 28.18
C SER A 7 13.54 -10.64 26.90
N LYS A 8 14.85 -10.42 27.01
CA LYS A 8 15.80 -10.51 25.87
C LYS A 8 15.85 -11.92 25.30
N TYR A 9 15.85 -12.95 26.15
CA TYR A 9 15.83 -14.35 25.72
C TYR A 9 14.54 -14.67 24.95
N LEU A 10 13.37 -14.31 25.49
CA LEU A 10 12.08 -14.53 24.84
C LEU A 10 11.96 -13.80 23.49
N LYS A 11 12.47 -12.58 23.37
CA LYS A 11 12.54 -11.86 22.07
C LYS A 11 13.46 -12.55 21.07
N LYS A 12 14.63 -13.00 21.52
CA LYS A 12 15.62 -13.70 20.69
C LYS A 12 15.10 -15.08 20.25
N THR A 13 14.36 -15.76 21.12
CA THR A 13 13.73 -17.05 20.83
C THR A 13 12.53 -16.88 19.89
N LYS A 14 11.64 -15.89 20.11
CA LYS A 14 10.51 -15.63 19.21
C LYS A 14 10.95 -15.24 17.79
N SER A 15 11.96 -14.37 17.63
CA SER A 15 12.42 -13.99 16.29
C SER A 15 13.14 -15.15 15.57
N LYS A 16 13.92 -15.96 16.30
CA LYS A 16 14.50 -17.20 15.78
C LYS A 16 13.43 -18.21 15.38
N VAL A 17 12.41 -18.42 16.22
CA VAL A 17 11.31 -19.36 15.94
C VAL A 17 10.50 -18.91 14.72
N PHE A 18 10.20 -17.61 14.57
CA PHE A 18 9.55 -17.09 13.36
C PHE A 18 10.42 -17.21 12.11
N GLY A 19 11.72 -16.96 12.21
CA GLY A 19 12.66 -17.15 11.10
C GLY A 19 12.79 -18.62 10.68
N ILE A 20 12.78 -19.54 11.66
CA ILE A 20 12.81 -20.99 11.42
C ILE A 20 11.48 -21.46 10.82
N ALA A 21 10.34 -21.05 11.37
CA ALA A 21 9.02 -21.39 10.83
C ALA A 21 8.84 -20.89 9.39
N ARG A 22 9.31 -19.67 9.08
CA ARG A 22 9.29 -19.12 7.72
C ARG A 22 10.15 -19.93 6.75
N LYS A 23 11.35 -20.35 7.17
CA LYS A 23 12.22 -21.21 6.36
C LYS A 23 11.59 -22.59 6.13
N ILE A 24 10.99 -23.18 7.16
CA ILE A 24 10.33 -24.48 7.08
C ILE A 24 9.10 -24.39 6.16
N LEU A 25 8.23 -23.40 6.33
CA LEU A 25 7.07 -23.20 5.45
C LEU A 25 7.49 -22.90 4.01
N GLY A 26 8.52 -22.07 3.81
CA GLY A 26 9.09 -21.81 2.48
C GLY A 26 9.64 -23.09 1.83
N LEU A 27 10.30 -23.96 2.60
CA LEU A 27 10.76 -25.27 2.11
C LEU A 27 9.60 -26.20 1.77
N ILE A 28 8.56 -26.27 2.61
CA ILE A 28 7.38 -27.11 2.36
C ILE A 28 6.65 -26.66 1.10
N PHE A 29 6.28 -25.39 1.01
CA PHE A 29 5.58 -24.85 -0.16
C PHE A 29 6.45 -24.90 -1.42
N GLY A 30 7.75 -24.64 -1.31
CA GLY A 30 8.68 -24.74 -2.44
C GLY A 30 8.85 -26.17 -2.95
N SER A 31 8.86 -27.15 -2.04
CA SER A 31 8.91 -28.57 -2.40
C SER A 31 7.63 -29.02 -3.10
N ILE A 32 6.46 -28.59 -2.60
CA ILE A 32 5.16 -28.84 -3.25
C ILE A 32 5.14 -28.20 -4.64
N ALA A 33 5.58 -26.95 -4.76
CA ALA A 33 5.67 -26.25 -6.05
C ALA A 33 6.54 -27.03 -7.06
N GLY A 34 7.71 -27.49 -6.62
CA GLY A 34 8.63 -28.28 -7.43
C GLY A 34 8.02 -29.61 -7.91
N ILE A 35 7.35 -30.34 -7.01
CA ILE A 35 6.70 -31.62 -7.34
C ILE A 35 5.59 -31.42 -8.38
N PHE A 36 4.70 -30.45 -8.18
CA PHE A 36 3.60 -30.16 -9.11
C PHE A 36 4.11 -29.67 -10.47
N SER A 37 5.14 -28.82 -10.49
CA SER A 37 5.77 -28.39 -11.75
C SER A 37 6.43 -29.57 -12.48
N LEU A 38 7.15 -30.44 -11.77
CA LEU A 38 7.80 -31.61 -12.37
C LEU A 38 6.77 -32.60 -12.93
N LEU A 39 5.70 -32.90 -12.18
CA LEU A 39 4.60 -33.74 -12.64
C LEU A 39 3.91 -33.15 -13.87
N GLY A 40 3.71 -31.83 -13.91
CA GLY A 40 3.16 -31.14 -15.08
C GLY A 40 4.04 -31.27 -16.32
N ILE A 41 5.35 -31.06 -16.19
CA ILE A 41 6.32 -31.21 -17.29
C ILE A 41 6.36 -32.66 -17.79
N VAL A 42 6.48 -33.63 -16.87
CA VAL A 42 6.53 -35.06 -17.23
C VAL A 42 5.25 -35.47 -17.95
N THR A 43 4.08 -35.08 -17.43
CA THR A 43 2.79 -35.42 -18.03
C THR A 43 2.64 -34.85 -19.44
N LEU A 44 3.10 -33.61 -19.67
CA LEU A 44 3.08 -33.00 -21.01
C LEU A 44 4.04 -33.69 -22.00
N LEU A 45 5.18 -34.20 -21.51
CA LEU A 45 6.19 -34.86 -22.34
C LEU A 45 5.84 -36.33 -22.63
N THR A 46 5.26 -37.05 -21.67
CA THR A 46 5.00 -38.50 -21.79
C THR A 46 3.58 -38.81 -22.24
N LEU A 47 2.61 -37.92 -22.00
CA LEU A 47 1.20 -38.10 -22.34
C LEU A 47 0.65 -36.89 -23.10
N PRO A 48 1.16 -36.61 -24.32
CA PRO A 48 0.74 -35.45 -25.11
C PRO A 48 -0.73 -35.50 -25.54
N SER A 49 -1.39 -36.66 -25.43
CA SER A 49 -2.83 -36.84 -25.68
C SER A 49 -3.73 -36.30 -24.56
N VAL A 50 -3.18 -35.94 -23.39
CA VAL A 50 -3.95 -35.37 -22.27
C VAL A 50 -3.31 -34.08 -21.73
N PRO A 51 -3.17 -33.04 -22.58
CA PRO A 51 -2.43 -31.82 -22.23
C PRO A 51 -3.10 -31.01 -21.11
N LEU A 52 -4.42 -31.16 -20.94
CA LEU A 52 -5.19 -30.51 -19.88
C LEU A 52 -4.72 -30.91 -18.48
N ILE A 53 -4.38 -32.18 -18.26
CA ILE A 53 -3.93 -32.66 -16.94
C ILE A 53 -2.55 -32.06 -16.60
N GLY A 54 -1.63 -32.05 -17.57
CA GLY A 54 -0.31 -31.42 -17.40
C GLY A 54 -0.41 -29.91 -17.15
N GLY A 55 -1.34 -29.23 -17.82
CA GLY A 55 -1.65 -27.83 -17.58
C GLY A 55 -2.14 -27.55 -16.16
N VAL A 56 -3.00 -28.40 -15.59
CA VAL A 56 -3.48 -28.27 -14.20
C VAL A 56 -2.35 -28.43 -13.18
N PHE A 57 -1.43 -29.39 -13.39
CA PHE A 57 -0.28 -29.56 -12.51
C PHE A 57 0.67 -28.36 -12.56
N LEU A 58 0.90 -27.78 -13.74
CA LEU A 58 1.72 -26.58 -13.89
C LEU A 58 1.11 -25.34 -13.23
N THR A 59 -0.20 -25.13 -13.35
CA THR A 59 -0.88 -23.98 -12.72
C THR A 59 -0.84 -24.10 -11.20
N LEU A 60 -1.08 -25.29 -10.65
CA LEU A 60 -0.91 -25.56 -9.22
C LEU A 60 0.53 -25.30 -8.75
N GLY A 61 1.52 -25.79 -9.49
CA GLY A 61 2.94 -25.51 -9.20
C GLY A 61 3.25 -24.01 -9.20
N GLY A 62 2.72 -23.25 -10.16
CA GLY A 62 2.86 -21.80 -10.23
C GLY A 62 2.25 -21.06 -9.02
N ILE A 63 1.07 -21.47 -8.57
CA ILE A 63 0.41 -20.90 -7.38
C ILE A 63 1.25 -21.14 -6.13
N PHE A 64 1.78 -22.37 -5.95
CA PHE A 64 2.63 -22.69 -4.81
C PHE A 64 3.98 -21.96 -4.85
N TRP A 65 4.54 -21.66 -6.03
CA TRP A 65 5.71 -20.79 -6.16
C TRP A 65 5.44 -19.36 -5.70
N ILE A 66 4.27 -18.79 -6.06
CA ILE A 66 3.85 -17.46 -5.60
C ILE A 66 3.72 -17.43 -4.08
N ILE A 67 3.10 -18.44 -3.48
CA ILE A 67 2.95 -18.57 -2.02
C ILE A 67 4.33 -18.71 -1.35
N THR A 68 5.23 -19.53 -1.92
CA THR A 68 6.60 -19.73 -1.41
C THR A 68 7.38 -18.41 -1.40
N LEU A 69 7.30 -17.64 -2.49
CA LEU A 69 7.92 -16.33 -2.59
C LEU A 69 7.33 -15.33 -1.59
N ALA A 70 6.01 -15.35 -1.37
CA ALA A 70 5.34 -14.50 -0.38
C ALA A 70 5.74 -14.85 1.06
N VAL A 71 5.81 -16.15 1.39
CA VAL A 71 6.25 -16.64 2.70
C VAL A 71 7.73 -16.29 2.94
N LEU A 72 8.61 -16.51 1.96
CA LEU A 72 10.06 -16.25 2.09
C LEU A 72 10.39 -14.76 2.15
N LYS A 73 9.72 -13.91 1.34
CA LYS A 73 9.88 -12.45 1.42
C LYS A 73 9.28 -11.86 2.69
N GLY A 74 8.43 -12.62 3.38
CA GLY A 74 7.59 -12.13 4.45
C GLY A 74 6.47 -11.28 3.85
N LEU A 75 5.23 -11.63 4.18
CA LEU A 75 4.17 -10.63 4.20
C LEU A 75 4.56 -9.61 5.26
N SER A 76 5.34 -8.62 4.82
CA SER A 76 5.45 -7.37 5.53
C SER A 76 4.04 -6.81 5.57
N ASP A 77 3.42 -6.80 6.75
CA ASP A 77 2.34 -5.88 7.11
C ASP A 77 2.87 -4.44 7.05
N ALA A 78 3.35 -4.04 5.89
CA ALA A 78 3.36 -2.65 5.49
C ALA A 78 2.04 -2.51 4.76
N ASP A 79 1.17 -1.68 5.30
CA ASP A 79 0.06 -1.12 4.54
C ASP A 79 0.64 -0.48 3.27
N TYR A 80 0.71 -1.25 2.18
CA TYR A 80 1.27 -0.86 0.88
C TYR A 80 0.25 -0.06 0.06
N SER A 81 -0.89 0.35 0.65
CA SER A 81 -1.93 1.08 -0.06
C SER A 81 -1.40 2.37 -0.71
N HIS A 82 -0.52 3.12 -0.04
CA HIS A 82 0.11 4.33 -0.61
C HIS A 82 1.10 4.02 -1.74
N ASN A 83 1.78 2.87 -1.70
CA ASN A 83 2.64 2.44 -2.81
C ASN A 83 1.82 2.06 -4.05
N LYS A 84 0.63 1.48 -3.86
CA LYS A 84 -0.35 1.25 -4.95
C LYS A 84 -0.85 2.58 -5.53
N GLU A 85 -1.14 3.57 -4.69
CA GLU A 85 -1.55 4.91 -5.15
C GLU A 85 -0.43 5.62 -5.91
N LEU A 86 0.81 5.59 -5.41
CA LEU A 86 1.97 6.18 -6.10
C LEU A 86 2.21 5.52 -7.46
N LYS A 87 2.03 4.20 -7.56
CA LYS A 87 2.13 3.47 -8.83
C LYS A 87 1.06 3.96 -9.81
N ALA A 88 -0.18 4.12 -9.36
CA ALA A 88 -1.25 4.66 -10.20
C ALA A 88 -0.94 6.09 -10.69
N CYS A 89 -0.38 6.96 -9.82
CA CYS A 89 0.08 8.29 -10.24
C CYS A 89 1.14 8.23 -11.35
N ARG A 90 2.12 7.32 -11.24
CA ARG A 90 3.14 7.11 -12.30
C ARG A 90 2.51 6.63 -13.61
N GLU A 91 1.60 5.66 -13.55
CA GLU A 91 0.92 5.14 -14.74
C GLU A 91 0.09 6.21 -15.45
N ILE A 92 -0.60 7.08 -14.71
CA ILE A 92 -1.34 8.21 -15.29
C ILE A 92 -0.37 9.22 -15.90
N HIS A 93 0.70 9.59 -15.19
CA HIS A 93 1.75 10.47 -15.71
C HIS A 93 2.30 9.96 -17.04
N ASP A 94 2.69 8.69 -17.11
CA ASP A 94 3.30 8.10 -18.30
C ASP A 94 2.33 8.06 -19.48
N LYS A 95 1.04 7.79 -19.21
CA LYS A 95 -0.02 7.90 -20.22
C LYS A 95 -0.15 9.32 -20.76
N ILE A 96 -0.15 10.33 -19.88
CA ILE A 96 -0.23 11.72 -20.31
C ILE A 96 1.00 12.10 -21.14
N VAL A 97 2.21 11.76 -20.69
CA VAL A 97 3.45 12.07 -21.41
C VAL A 97 3.48 11.40 -22.78
N ALA A 98 3.07 10.14 -22.87
CA ALA A 98 2.96 9.43 -24.15
C ALA A 98 1.96 10.12 -25.10
N TYR A 99 0.80 10.52 -24.58
CA TYR A 99 -0.22 11.23 -25.34
C TYR A 99 0.30 12.58 -25.87
N LEU A 100 0.93 13.37 -24.99
CA LEU A 100 1.49 14.68 -25.32
C LEU A 100 2.66 14.63 -26.31
N LYS A 101 3.32 13.48 -26.49
CA LYS A 101 4.36 13.31 -27.52
C LYS A 101 3.78 13.01 -28.90
N GLY A 102 2.58 12.44 -28.97
CA GLY A 102 1.91 12.08 -30.22
C GLY A 102 0.88 13.10 -30.72
N SER A 103 0.48 14.06 -29.89
CA SER A 103 -0.55 15.04 -30.23
C SER A 103 -0.06 16.15 -31.16
N LYS A 104 -0.92 16.58 -32.09
CA LYS A 104 -0.67 17.67 -33.04
C LYS A 104 -0.67 19.06 -32.39
N ILE A 105 -1.23 19.19 -31.19
CA ILE A 105 -1.32 20.42 -30.38
C ILE A 105 -0.32 20.41 -29.22
N GLN A 106 0.85 19.78 -29.42
CA GLN A 106 1.88 19.61 -28.40
C GLN A 106 2.34 20.96 -27.80
N ASN A 107 2.37 22.03 -28.59
CA ASN A 107 2.82 23.34 -28.15
C ASN A 107 1.81 24.00 -27.20
N GLU A 108 0.52 23.87 -27.50
CA GLU A 108 -0.58 24.35 -26.67
C GLU A 108 -0.68 23.58 -25.34
N LEU A 109 -0.29 22.31 -25.35
CA LEU A 109 -0.30 21.45 -24.16
C LEU A 109 1.03 21.44 -23.40
N GLN A 110 2.02 22.25 -23.82
CA GLN A 110 3.34 22.29 -23.19
C GLN A 110 3.29 22.75 -21.73
N SER A 111 2.37 23.66 -21.40
CA SER A 111 2.15 24.16 -20.03
C SER A 111 1.74 23.05 -19.05
N TYR A 112 1.03 22.02 -19.54
CA TYR A 112 0.65 20.88 -18.70
C TYR A 112 1.84 20.00 -18.33
N ARG A 113 2.90 19.94 -19.16
CA ARG A 113 4.05 19.05 -18.91
C ARG A 113 4.78 19.37 -17.62
N SER A 114 5.00 20.64 -17.30
CA SER A 114 5.61 21.05 -16.03
C SER A 114 4.70 20.71 -14.85
N THR A 115 3.41 21.05 -14.94
CA THR A 115 2.43 20.76 -13.89
C THR A 115 2.31 19.26 -13.58
N ILE A 116 2.28 18.41 -14.61
CA ILE A 116 2.19 16.94 -14.45
C ILE A 116 3.44 16.37 -13.78
N LYS A 117 4.61 16.89 -14.15
CA LYS A 117 5.88 16.51 -13.53
C LYS A 117 5.91 16.92 -12.06
N ASP A 118 5.54 18.16 -11.76
CA ASP A 118 5.52 18.70 -10.40
C ASP A 118 4.54 17.93 -9.50
N GLU A 119 3.36 17.56 -10.02
CA GLU A 119 2.39 16.72 -9.32
C GLU A 119 2.94 15.30 -9.03
N LEU A 120 3.66 14.70 -9.97
CA LEU A 120 4.29 13.40 -9.74
C LEU A 120 5.43 13.48 -8.69
N ASP A 121 6.25 14.53 -8.72
CA ASP A 121 7.32 14.73 -7.75
C ASP A 121 6.76 15.05 -6.36
N ASN A 122 5.64 15.77 -6.28
CA ASN A 122 4.87 15.96 -5.06
C ASN A 122 4.33 14.61 -4.54
N ALA A 123 3.76 13.77 -5.40
CA ALA A 123 3.27 12.43 -5.01
C ALA A 123 4.39 11.56 -4.41
N LYS A 124 5.59 11.57 -5.01
CA LYS A 124 6.75 10.84 -4.47
C LYS A 124 7.15 11.35 -3.09
N THR A 125 7.14 12.68 -2.91
CA THR A 125 7.47 13.32 -1.63
C THR A 125 6.47 12.95 -0.54
N VAL A 126 5.18 13.00 -0.84
CA VAL A 126 4.11 12.60 0.09
C VAL A 126 4.23 11.11 0.44
N ALA A 127 4.46 10.24 -0.55
CA ALA A 127 4.65 8.81 -0.30
C ALA A 127 5.86 8.51 0.60
N ALA A 128 6.97 9.21 0.41
CA ALA A 128 8.15 9.08 1.28
C ALA A 128 7.85 9.50 2.73
N LYS A 129 7.06 10.57 2.92
CA LYS A 129 6.61 11.00 4.26
C LYS A 129 5.70 9.95 4.91
N ILE A 130 4.80 9.33 4.15
CA ILE A 130 3.96 8.22 4.64
C ILE A 130 4.84 7.05 5.09
N ASP A 131 5.87 6.68 4.31
CA ASP A 131 6.80 5.62 4.69
C ASP A 131 7.53 5.94 6.00
N ASP A 132 7.96 7.18 6.21
CA ASP A 132 8.66 7.57 7.44
C ASP A 132 7.74 7.61 8.67
N VAL A 133 6.49 8.06 8.50
CA VAL A 133 5.46 7.99 9.55
C VAL A 133 5.14 6.53 9.89
N ALA A 134 4.94 5.67 8.87
CA ALA A 134 4.67 4.25 9.07
C ALA A 134 5.83 3.53 9.76
N LYS A 135 7.09 3.83 9.41
CA LYS A 135 8.27 3.30 10.12
C LYS A 135 8.31 3.76 11.58
N THR A 136 7.92 5.00 11.85
CA THR A 136 7.89 5.56 13.21
C THR A 136 6.85 4.84 14.06
N LEU A 137 5.62 4.71 13.56
CA LEU A 137 4.53 4.00 14.23
C LEU A 137 4.80 2.50 14.47
N LYS A 138 5.68 1.89 13.68
CA LYS A 138 6.10 0.48 13.87
C LYS A 138 7.07 0.26 15.02
N ARG A 139 7.69 1.31 15.60
CA ARG A 139 8.59 1.12 16.72
C ARG A 139 7.78 0.87 17.99
N LYS A 140 8.28 -0.02 18.84
CA LYS A 140 7.61 -0.44 20.09
C LYS A 140 7.24 0.73 21.02
N GLU A 141 8.02 1.81 21.00
CA GLU A 141 7.75 3.02 21.78
C GLU A 141 6.55 3.82 21.26
N TRP A 142 6.13 3.64 20.01
CA TRP A 142 4.96 4.32 19.43
C TRP A 142 3.74 3.39 19.29
N ASP A 143 3.84 2.18 19.86
CA ASP A 143 2.75 1.22 19.91
C ASP A 143 1.73 1.65 20.97
N GLU A 144 0.54 2.02 20.51
CA GLU A 144 -0.52 2.56 21.37
C GLU A 144 -0.95 1.58 22.46
N ASP A 145 -1.03 0.28 22.15
CA ASP A 145 -1.51 -0.73 23.09
C ASP A 145 -0.48 -0.97 24.19
N ILE A 146 0.80 -0.98 23.82
CA ILE A 146 1.91 -1.11 24.78
C ILE A 146 2.00 0.11 25.69
N VAL A 147 1.79 1.31 25.15
CA VAL A 147 1.79 2.54 25.96
C VAL A 147 0.57 2.59 26.88
N LYS A 148 -0.62 2.18 26.41
CA LYS A 148 -1.83 2.05 27.24
C LYS A 148 -1.67 1.03 28.36
N GLU A 149 -1.09 -0.13 28.08
CA GLU A 149 -0.82 -1.17 29.07
C GLU A 149 0.10 -0.62 30.17
N ARG A 150 1.21 0.02 29.77
CA ARG A 150 2.16 0.65 30.72
C ARG A 150 1.53 1.74 31.56
N LEU A 151 0.70 2.59 30.95
CA LEU A 151 -0.01 3.64 31.67
C LEU A 151 -0.95 3.03 32.71
N SER A 152 -1.74 2.04 32.32
CA SER A 152 -2.66 1.35 33.23
C SER A 152 -1.93 0.63 34.38
N ASP A 153 -0.79 -0.01 34.09
CA ASP A 153 0.04 -0.67 35.09
C ASP A 153 0.62 0.32 36.09
N GLU A 154 1.03 1.52 35.64
CA GLU A 154 1.55 2.58 36.51
C GLU A 154 0.46 3.17 37.40
N GLU A 155 -0.71 3.48 36.82
CA GLU A 155 -1.87 4.04 37.54
C GLU A 155 -2.41 3.11 38.63
N LYS A 156 -2.27 1.79 38.46
CA LYS A 156 -2.72 0.76 39.42
C LYS A 156 -1.76 0.52 40.59
N LYS A 157 -0.57 1.11 40.58
CA LYS A 157 0.39 0.93 41.68
C LYS A 157 -0.11 1.58 42.96
N SER A 158 0.31 1.05 44.11
CA SER A 158 0.02 1.64 45.42
C SER A 158 0.65 3.04 45.59
N SER A 159 1.74 3.31 44.88
CA SER A 159 2.37 4.64 44.79
C SER A 159 2.75 4.89 43.33
N PRO A 160 1.84 5.49 42.53
CA PRO A 160 2.09 5.80 41.12
C PRO A 160 3.17 6.89 40.95
N ASP A 161 4.03 6.72 39.95
CA ASP A 161 4.92 7.79 39.52
C ASP A 161 4.17 8.80 38.63
N VAL A 162 3.85 9.98 39.21
CA VAL A 162 3.11 11.06 38.55
C VAL A 162 3.82 11.57 37.29
N TYR A 163 5.16 11.60 37.28
CA TYR A 163 5.91 12.05 36.10
C TYR A 163 5.84 11.03 34.97
N LEU A 164 5.92 9.74 35.30
CA LEU A 164 5.80 8.67 34.33
C LEU A 164 4.37 8.60 33.74
N VAL A 165 3.33 8.72 34.58
CA VAL A 165 1.93 8.79 34.14
C VAL A 165 1.73 9.95 33.16
N LYS A 166 2.24 11.14 33.49
CA LYS A 166 2.17 12.30 32.59
C LYS A 166 2.90 12.05 31.27
N SER A 167 4.14 11.54 31.33
CA SER A 167 4.94 11.26 30.14
C SER A 167 4.27 10.23 29.21
N LEU A 168 3.67 9.17 29.77
CA LEU A 168 2.96 8.14 29.00
C LEU A 168 1.65 8.70 28.39
N SER A 169 0.97 9.59 29.10
CA SER A 169 -0.22 10.29 28.59
C SER A 169 0.12 11.23 27.43
N ASP A 170 1.17 12.03 27.56
CA ASP A 170 1.69 12.91 26.50
C ASP A 170 2.12 12.08 25.26
N GLN A 171 2.72 10.91 25.50
CA GLN A 171 3.10 9.97 24.45
C GLN A 171 1.88 9.41 23.70
N LEU A 172 0.78 9.07 24.38
CA LEU A 172 -0.47 8.66 23.72
C LEU A 172 -1.06 9.78 22.85
N GLU A 173 -1.03 11.03 23.33
CA GLU A 173 -1.49 12.16 22.53
C GLU A 173 -0.63 12.35 21.27
N ASN A 174 0.69 12.21 21.40
CA ASN A 174 1.61 12.28 20.26
C ASN A 174 1.39 11.14 19.26
N ILE A 175 1.14 9.90 19.73
CA ILE A 175 0.77 8.77 18.85
C ILE A 175 -0.49 9.13 18.04
N LYS A 176 -1.52 9.70 18.67
CA LYS A 176 -2.74 10.16 17.97
C LYS A 176 -2.43 11.21 16.91
N LYS A 177 -1.59 12.21 17.22
CA LYS A 177 -1.17 13.24 16.24
C LYS A 177 -0.42 12.64 15.04
N ILE A 178 0.44 11.65 15.29
CA ILE A 178 1.19 10.96 14.22
C ILE A 178 0.22 10.14 13.34
N LYS A 179 -0.74 9.44 13.92
CA LYS A 179 -1.78 8.71 13.17
C LYS A 179 -2.66 9.63 12.32
N GLU A 180 -3.05 10.79 12.85
CA GLU A 180 -3.80 11.78 12.07
C GLU A 180 -2.97 12.37 10.93
N THR A 181 -1.67 12.58 11.16
CA THR A 181 -0.73 13.02 10.11
C THR A 181 -0.63 11.98 8.99
N ASP A 182 -0.54 10.69 9.31
CA ASP A 182 -0.56 9.60 8.31
C ASP A 182 -1.83 9.66 7.44
N LYS A 183 -3.00 9.83 8.07
CA LYS A 183 -4.29 9.96 7.38
C LYS A 183 -4.33 11.18 6.45
N ILE A 184 -3.84 12.34 6.90
CA ILE A 184 -3.76 13.56 6.09
C ILE A 184 -2.86 13.34 4.87
N LEU A 185 -1.69 12.74 5.06
CA LEU A 185 -0.75 12.47 3.96
C LEU A 185 -1.35 11.49 2.94
N ARG A 186 -2.01 10.42 3.39
CA ARG A 186 -2.72 9.49 2.48
C ARG A 186 -3.80 10.20 1.68
N ASN A 187 -4.61 11.05 2.32
CA ASN A 187 -5.61 11.86 1.63
C ASN A 187 -4.99 12.82 0.61
N GLN A 188 -3.84 13.41 0.91
CA GLN A 188 -3.10 14.24 -0.05
C GLN A 188 -2.65 13.44 -1.27
N LEU A 189 -2.12 12.22 -1.07
CA LEU A 189 -1.71 11.35 -2.17
C LEU A 189 -2.90 10.97 -3.07
N THR A 190 -4.05 10.66 -2.46
CA THR A 190 -5.29 10.40 -3.20
C THR A 190 -5.73 11.63 -4.01
N LYS A 191 -5.64 12.85 -3.45
CA LYS A 191 -5.94 14.10 -4.17
C LYS A 191 -5.02 14.32 -5.37
N ILE A 192 -3.72 14.08 -5.22
CA ILE A 192 -2.76 14.21 -6.33
C ILE A 192 -3.11 13.24 -7.48
N LYS A 193 -3.46 12.00 -7.16
CA LYS A 193 -3.94 11.01 -8.14
C LYS A 193 -5.16 11.51 -8.91
N LEU A 194 -6.09 12.17 -8.23
CA LEU A 194 -7.30 12.73 -8.83
C LEU A 194 -6.99 13.93 -9.73
N ASN A 195 -6.08 14.81 -9.30
CA ASN A 195 -5.59 15.92 -10.12
C ASN A 195 -4.96 15.42 -11.42
N LEU A 196 -4.09 14.40 -11.34
CA LEU A 196 -3.49 13.77 -12.53
C LEU A 196 -4.55 13.17 -13.46
N ASN A 197 -5.57 12.49 -12.92
CA ASN A 197 -6.69 11.99 -13.74
C ASN A 197 -7.52 13.12 -14.37
N SER A 198 -7.71 14.25 -13.66
CA SER A 198 -8.38 15.44 -14.19
C SER A 198 -7.62 16.01 -15.37
N ILE A 199 -6.30 16.23 -15.20
CA ILE A 199 -5.44 16.73 -16.26
C ILE A 199 -5.47 15.77 -17.47
N TYR A 200 -5.35 14.46 -17.26
CA TYR A 200 -5.42 13.48 -18.34
C TYR A 200 -6.75 13.54 -19.10
N SER A 201 -7.87 13.62 -18.38
CA SER A 201 -9.20 13.72 -18.98
C SER A 201 -9.37 15.03 -19.77
N LYS A 202 -8.87 16.16 -19.24
CA LYS A 202 -8.88 17.45 -19.95
C LYS A 202 -8.09 17.35 -21.26
N ILE A 203 -6.89 16.81 -21.22
CA ILE A 203 -6.03 16.63 -22.41
C ILE A 203 -6.73 15.78 -23.49
N LEU A 204 -7.37 14.67 -23.09
CA LEU A 204 -8.11 13.82 -24.02
C LEU A 204 -9.26 14.58 -24.71
N VAL A 205 -9.97 15.46 -24.00
CA VAL A 205 -11.09 16.19 -24.61
C VAL A 205 -10.63 17.35 -25.49
N ILE A 206 -9.56 18.04 -25.12
CA ILE A 206 -8.99 19.15 -25.92
C ILE A 206 -8.53 18.66 -27.30
N ASP A 207 -7.96 17.46 -27.37
CA ASP A 207 -7.48 16.88 -28.63
C ASP A 207 -8.63 16.39 -29.54
N ILE A 208 -9.86 16.26 -29.02
CA ILE A 208 -11.05 15.78 -29.74
C ILE A 208 -11.96 16.91 -30.23
N ASN A 209 -11.94 18.10 -29.62
CA ASN A 209 -12.88 19.20 -29.92
C ASN A 209 -12.20 20.51 -30.35
N ASP A 210 -12.85 21.19 -31.30
CA ASP A 210 -12.59 22.58 -31.66
C ASP A 210 -12.79 23.50 -30.43
N LYS A 211 -11.96 24.56 -30.32
CA LYS A 211 -11.70 25.37 -29.10
C LYS A 211 -12.90 26.02 -28.39
N THR A 212 -14.12 25.89 -28.89
CA THR A 212 -15.29 26.69 -28.51
C THR A 212 -16.03 26.25 -27.23
N ASN A 213 -15.65 25.14 -26.58
CA ASN A 213 -16.40 24.61 -25.41
C ASN A 213 -15.52 24.23 -24.19
N PHE A 214 -14.30 24.75 -24.11
CA PHE A 214 -13.30 24.37 -23.11
C PHE A 214 -13.79 24.51 -21.65
N ASP A 215 -14.28 25.68 -21.26
CA ASP A 215 -14.65 25.98 -19.87
C ASP A 215 -15.83 25.13 -19.36
N ARG A 216 -16.78 24.83 -20.25
CA ARG A 216 -17.93 23.98 -19.94
C ARG A 216 -17.51 22.53 -19.72
N ILE A 217 -16.61 22.02 -20.57
CA ILE A 217 -16.06 20.68 -20.47
C ILE A 217 -15.22 20.53 -19.19
N GLU A 218 -14.43 21.55 -18.85
CA GLU A 218 -13.66 21.59 -17.60
C GLU A 218 -14.58 21.45 -16.37
N SER A 219 -15.70 22.18 -16.34
CA SER A 219 -16.70 22.09 -15.28
C SER A 219 -17.31 20.69 -15.17
N ASP A 220 -17.64 20.06 -16.30
CA ASP A 220 -18.30 18.75 -16.31
C ASP A 220 -17.34 17.60 -15.93
N ILE A 221 -16.07 17.67 -16.34
CA ILE A 221 -15.02 16.72 -15.90
C ILE A 221 -14.83 16.81 -14.38
N GLN A 222 -14.77 18.02 -13.83
CA GLN A 222 -14.62 18.23 -12.39
C GLN A 222 -15.79 17.62 -11.61
N LYS A 223 -17.04 17.85 -12.06
CA LYS A 223 -18.24 17.23 -11.46
C LYS A 223 -18.21 15.69 -11.49
N ILE A 224 -17.74 15.09 -12.58
CA ILE A 224 -17.65 13.63 -12.70
C ILE A 224 -16.59 13.06 -11.76
N LEU A 225 -15.44 13.73 -11.63
CA LEU A 225 -14.38 13.32 -10.71
C LEU A 225 -14.83 13.47 -9.25
N ASP A 226 -15.48 14.58 -8.91
CA ASP A 226 -16.03 14.82 -7.58
C ASP A 226 -17.08 13.75 -7.22
N ARG A 227 -17.94 13.36 -8.18
CA ARG A 227 -18.86 12.21 -8.01
C ARG A 227 -18.12 10.89 -7.78
N LYS A 228 -17.07 10.58 -8.55
CA LYS A 228 -16.29 9.35 -8.37
C LYS A 228 -15.59 9.28 -7.01
N ILE A 229 -15.12 10.41 -6.50
CA ILE A 229 -14.54 10.52 -5.15
C ILE A 229 -15.60 10.21 -4.10
N MET A 230 -16.78 10.81 -4.24
CA MET A 230 -17.89 10.62 -3.32
C MET A 230 -18.33 9.15 -3.30
N VAL A 231 -18.47 8.51 -4.46
CA VAL A 231 -18.80 7.07 -4.57
C VAL A 231 -17.70 6.21 -3.96
N SER A 232 -16.43 6.45 -4.27
CA SER A 232 -15.32 5.68 -3.69
C SER A 232 -15.23 5.83 -2.17
N LYS A 233 -15.60 6.99 -1.64
CA LYS A 233 -15.68 7.22 -0.19
C LYS A 233 -16.81 6.40 0.43
N PHE A 234 -17.99 6.40 -0.19
CA PHE A 234 -19.13 5.61 0.26
C PHE A 234 -18.89 4.10 0.12
N GLU A 235 -18.25 3.63 -0.94
CA GLU A 235 -17.87 2.21 -1.10
C GLU A 235 -16.90 1.78 0.01
N LYS A 236 -15.99 2.66 0.42
CA LYS A 236 -15.03 2.39 1.50
C LYS A 236 -15.72 2.40 2.87
N GLU A 237 -16.62 3.34 3.11
CA GLU A 237 -17.46 3.40 4.32
C GLU A 237 -18.37 2.15 4.41
N LEU A 238 -18.96 1.71 3.30
CA LEU A 238 -19.79 0.51 3.22
C LEU A 238 -18.98 -0.78 3.43
N ASP A 239 -17.77 -0.86 2.87
CA ASP A 239 -16.85 -2.01 3.06
C ASP A 239 -16.27 -2.08 4.47
N ASP A 240 -16.24 -0.95 5.21
CA ASP A 240 -15.88 -0.92 6.63
C ASP A 240 -17.09 -1.32 7.52
N GLU A 241 -18.31 -0.94 7.14
CA GLU A 241 -19.55 -1.37 7.83
C GLU A 241 -19.90 -2.86 7.61
N LEU A 242 -19.60 -3.41 6.43
CA LEU A 242 -19.84 -4.83 6.09
C LEU A 242 -18.80 -5.80 6.69
N LYS A 243 -17.74 -5.29 7.34
CA LYS A 243 -16.76 -6.11 8.08
C LYS A 243 -17.17 -6.39 9.55
N ILE A 244 -18.43 -6.11 9.90
CA ILE A 244 -19.11 -6.55 11.14
C ILE A 244 -19.79 -7.90 10.89
#